data_AF-A0A532TDH0-F1
#
_entry.id   AF-A0A532TDH0-F1
#
_cell.length_a   1.000
_cell.length_b   1.000
_cell.length_c   1.000
_cell.angle_alpha   90.00
_cell.angle_beta   90.00
_cell.angle_gamma   90.00
#
_symmetry.space_group_name_H-M   'P 1'
#
loop_
_entity.id
_entity.type
_entity.pdbx_description
1 polymer ?
#
loop_
_entity_poly.entity_id
_entity_poly.type
_entity_poly.pdbx_seq_one_letter_code
_entity_poly.pdbx_strand_id
1 'polypeptide(L)'
;MAVIDISDPTNPGTPVYEATNGNAHSVYVSGDYAYLADGASGLAVIDISDPTNPGTPIYGDTTGYAYGIYVSGDYAYVANNDSGLAVIQVRKRVDMEAPIISNATSDFTVEVGYTGQSISWTATDTNPDTYTIELIGTGIVISSTPWANNTPVVYSIPDGFAPGVYMYKITFTDESGNSLSNTVTVTIRGAIPFGNSFLIFIGFSVICLIFAKKRQIVRESR
;
A
#
# COMPACT_ATOMS: atom_id res chain seq x y z
N MET A 1 -12.40 37.26 -10.65
CA MET A 1 -11.00 37.25 -10.14
C MET A 1 -10.08 37.81 -11.22
N ALA A 2 -8.92 38.37 -10.85
CA ALA A 2 -7.83 38.65 -11.78
C ALA A 2 -6.55 37.93 -11.30
N VAL A 3 -5.82 37.27 -12.20
CA VAL A 3 -4.49 36.71 -11.98
C VAL A 3 -3.48 37.58 -12.73
N ILE A 4 -2.41 37.98 -12.06
CA ILE A 4 -1.37 38.84 -12.63
C ILE A 4 -0.03 38.22 -12.26
N ASP A 5 0.81 37.94 -13.25
CA ASP A 5 2.21 37.57 -13.01
C ASP A 5 2.98 38.81 -12.51
N ILE A 6 3.58 38.68 -11.33
CA ILE A 6 4.38 39.73 -10.68
C ILE A 6 5.83 39.28 -10.46
N SER A 7 6.31 38.33 -11.26
CA SER A 7 7.70 37.85 -11.25
C SER A 7 8.71 39.00 -11.42
N ASP A 8 8.38 40.01 -12.21
CA ASP A 8 9.02 41.34 -12.18
C ASP A 8 8.07 42.36 -11.51
N PRO A 9 8.34 42.78 -10.25
CA PRO A 9 7.49 43.74 -9.54
C PRO A 9 7.55 45.15 -10.13
N THR A 10 8.54 45.47 -10.96
CA THR A 10 8.65 46.76 -11.65
C THR A 10 7.91 46.78 -12.99
N ASN A 11 7.56 45.60 -13.51
CA ASN A 11 6.81 45.43 -14.75
C ASN A 11 5.85 44.23 -14.65
N PRO A 12 4.73 44.38 -13.90
CA PRO A 12 3.71 43.33 -13.81
C PRO A 12 3.15 42.93 -15.18
N GLY A 13 2.84 41.64 -15.33
CA GLY A 13 2.19 41.10 -16.52
C GLY A 13 0.77 41.63 -16.75
N THR A 14 0.16 41.24 -17.87
CA THR A 14 -1.24 41.59 -18.16
C THR A 14 -2.18 40.76 -17.29
N PRO A 15 -3.21 41.35 -16.65
CA PRO A 15 -4.19 40.60 -15.88
C PRO A 15 -5.00 39.65 -16.77
N VAL A 16 -5.14 38.41 -16.31
CA VAL A 16 -6.09 37.43 -16.83
C VAL A 16 -7.31 37.40 -15.91
N TYR A 17 -8.51 37.53 -16.49
CA TYR A 17 -9.75 37.57 -15.73
C TYR A 17 -10.48 36.25 -15.81
N GLU A 18 -10.80 35.69 -14.65
CA GLU A 18 -11.59 34.48 -14.53
C GLU A 18 -12.86 34.76 -13.74
N ALA A 19 -13.97 34.25 -14.26
CA ALA A 19 -15.27 34.35 -13.61
C ALA A 19 -15.40 33.27 -12.53
N THR A 20 -15.83 33.67 -11.35
CA THR A 20 -16.30 32.74 -10.31
C THR A 20 -17.82 32.81 -10.23
N ASN A 21 -18.44 31.82 -9.61
CA ASN A 21 -19.90 31.69 -9.53
C ASN A 21 -20.50 32.66 -8.52
N GLY A 22 -19.71 33.06 -7.51
CA GLY A 22 -20.12 33.95 -6.44
C GLY A 22 -19.34 35.25 -6.38
N ASN A 23 -19.51 35.93 -5.25
CA ASN A 23 -18.75 37.14 -4.92
C ASN A 23 -17.52 36.74 -4.11
N ALA A 24 -16.34 36.88 -4.70
CA ALA A 24 -15.09 36.64 -4.00
C ALA A 24 -14.87 37.68 -2.89
N HIS A 25 -14.82 37.22 -1.64
CA HIS A 25 -14.61 38.05 -0.45
C HIS A 25 -13.17 38.02 0.06
N SER A 26 -12.46 36.91 -0.14
CA SER A 26 -11.09 36.72 0.33
C SER A 26 -10.37 35.71 -0.55
N VAL A 27 -9.04 35.84 -0.66
CA VAL A 27 -8.16 34.94 -1.41
C VAL A 27 -6.96 34.56 -0.56
N TYR A 28 -6.57 33.29 -0.63
CA TYR A 28 -5.32 32.78 -0.08
C TYR A 28 -4.57 32.03 -1.18
N VAL A 29 -3.28 32.25 -1.32
CA VAL A 29 -2.44 31.59 -2.33
C VAL A 29 -1.46 30.66 -1.61
N SER A 30 -1.38 29.40 -2.06
CA SER A 30 -0.43 28.40 -1.53
C SER A 30 0.17 27.58 -2.66
N GLY A 31 1.42 27.89 -3.03
CA GLY A 31 2.07 27.32 -4.20
C GLY A 31 1.28 27.66 -5.46
N ASP A 32 0.98 26.65 -6.27
CA ASP A 32 0.29 26.78 -7.55
C ASP A 32 -1.25 26.84 -7.42
N TYR A 33 -1.79 27.11 -6.23
CA TYR A 33 -3.24 27.14 -6.01
C TYR A 33 -3.69 28.45 -5.35
N ALA A 34 -4.76 29.02 -5.88
CA ALA A 34 -5.55 30.08 -5.25
C ALA A 34 -6.83 29.50 -4.64
N TYR A 35 -7.09 29.85 -3.39
CA TYR A 35 -8.26 29.47 -2.62
C TYR A 35 -9.10 30.71 -2.34
N LEU A 36 -10.34 30.73 -2.79
CA LEU A 36 -11.23 31.87 -2.68
C LEU A 36 -12.42 31.55 -1.79
N ALA A 37 -12.73 32.46 -0.86
CA ALA A 37 -14.03 32.51 -0.21
C ALA A 37 -15.01 33.20 -1.18
N ASP A 38 -15.77 32.42 -1.93
CA ASP A 38 -16.62 32.87 -3.05
C ASP A 38 -18.09 33.10 -2.63
N GLY A 39 -18.30 33.63 -1.43
CA GLY A 39 -19.62 34.00 -0.93
C GLY A 39 -20.58 32.80 -0.88
N ALA A 40 -21.71 32.90 -1.58
CA ALA A 40 -22.74 31.86 -1.64
C ALA A 40 -22.28 30.57 -2.36
N SER A 41 -21.22 30.66 -3.17
CA SER A 41 -20.64 29.50 -3.86
C SER A 41 -19.63 28.74 -3.00
N GLY A 42 -19.38 29.21 -1.78
CA GLY A 42 -18.53 28.55 -0.80
C GLY A 42 -17.04 28.71 -1.08
N LEU A 43 -16.30 27.62 -1.07
CA LEU A 43 -14.86 27.63 -1.35
C LEU A 43 -14.61 27.34 -2.82
N ALA A 44 -13.94 28.25 -3.54
CA ALA A 44 -13.44 27.99 -4.88
C ALA A 44 -11.92 27.74 -4.83
N VAL A 45 -11.46 26.68 -5.49
CA VAL A 45 -10.03 26.34 -5.62
C VAL A 45 -9.65 26.41 -7.09
N ILE A 46 -8.57 27.12 -7.39
CA ILE A 46 -8.14 27.44 -8.75
C ILE A 46 -6.67 27.08 -8.87
N ASP A 47 -6.32 26.30 -9.89
CA ASP A 47 -4.93 26.06 -10.28
C ASP A 47 -4.40 27.32 -10.98
N ILE A 48 -3.30 27.88 -10.46
CA ILE A 48 -2.62 29.07 -10.96
C ILE A 48 -1.17 28.77 -11.32
N SER A 49 -0.82 27.51 -11.57
CA SER A 49 0.53 27.09 -12.02
C SER A 49 0.99 27.82 -13.28
N ASP A 50 0.06 28.10 -14.19
CA ASP A 50 0.24 29.01 -15.32
C ASP A 50 -0.59 30.29 -15.07
N PRO A 51 0.03 31.42 -14.66
CA PRO A 51 -0.70 32.65 -14.39
C PRO A 51 -1.30 33.29 -15.66
N THR A 52 -0.86 32.87 -16.86
CA THR A 52 -1.42 33.33 -18.14
C THR A 52 -2.62 32.52 -18.59
N ASN A 53 -2.82 31.33 -18.00
CA ASN A 53 -3.95 30.45 -18.27
C ASN A 53 -4.36 29.68 -17.00
N PRO A 54 -5.00 30.37 -16.02
CA PRO A 54 -5.47 29.73 -14.80
C PRO A 54 -6.47 28.61 -15.09
N GLY A 55 -6.48 27.56 -14.25
CA GLY A 55 -7.41 26.46 -14.33
C GLY A 55 -8.85 26.86 -13.97
N THR A 56 -9.82 26.02 -14.34
CA THR A 56 -11.23 26.25 -13.98
C THR A 56 -11.46 26.09 -12.48
N PRO A 57 -12.25 26.96 -11.82
CA PRO A 57 -12.55 26.83 -10.41
C PRO A 57 -13.27 25.53 -10.05
N ILE A 58 -12.76 24.85 -9.02
CA ILE A 58 -13.40 23.69 -8.39
C ILE A 58 -14.03 24.15 -7.08
N TYR A 59 -15.32 23.87 -6.89
CA TYR A 59 -16.07 24.32 -5.72
C TYR A 59 -16.15 23.23 -4.65
N GLY A 60 -15.76 23.60 -3.43
CA GLY A 60 -16.07 22.87 -2.21
C GLY A 60 -17.26 23.51 -1.52
N ASP A 61 -18.28 22.70 -1.27
CA ASP A 61 -19.51 23.18 -0.64
C ASP A 61 -19.24 23.61 0.82
N THR A 62 -19.77 24.78 1.17
CA THR A 62 -19.87 25.24 2.55
C THR A 62 -21.35 25.51 2.81
N THR A 63 -21.87 25.09 3.95
CA THR A 63 -23.31 25.18 4.30
C THR A 63 -23.84 26.62 4.48
N GLY A 64 -23.12 27.64 4.00
CA GLY A 64 -23.43 29.06 4.15
C GLY A 64 -22.46 29.96 3.38
N TYR A 65 -22.53 31.27 3.60
CA TYR A 65 -21.66 32.24 2.91
C TYR A 65 -20.22 32.20 3.43
N ALA A 66 -19.26 32.02 2.52
CA ALA A 66 -17.82 32.10 2.80
C ALA A 66 -17.31 33.55 2.71
N TYR A 67 -16.63 34.03 3.76
CA TYR A 67 -16.12 35.40 3.84
C TYR A 67 -14.60 35.50 3.98
N GLY A 68 -14.01 34.67 4.82
CA GLY A 68 -12.57 34.69 5.10
C GLY A 68 -11.98 33.32 4.85
N ILE A 69 -10.74 33.27 4.37
CA ILE A 69 -10.02 32.02 4.15
C ILE A 69 -8.58 32.07 4.63
N TYR A 70 -8.14 30.97 5.24
CA TYR A 70 -6.76 30.71 5.58
C TYR A 70 -6.44 29.24 5.28
N VAL A 71 -5.29 28.95 4.66
CA VAL A 71 -4.88 27.58 4.36
C VAL A 71 -3.63 27.22 5.13
N SER A 72 -3.68 26.09 5.84
CA SER A 72 -2.54 25.55 6.58
C SER A 72 -2.45 24.04 6.38
N GLY A 73 -1.32 23.60 5.82
CA GLY A 73 -1.15 22.21 5.41
C GLY A 73 -2.18 21.81 4.36
N ASP A 74 -2.96 20.76 4.66
CA ASP A 74 -3.98 20.23 3.75
C ASP A 74 -5.38 20.77 4.02
N TYR A 75 -5.52 21.73 4.95
CA TYR A 75 -6.81 22.24 5.39
C TYR A 75 -6.97 23.72 5.06
N ALA A 76 -8.13 24.06 4.51
CA ALA A 76 -8.63 25.42 4.43
C ALA A 76 -9.62 25.67 5.57
N TYR A 77 -9.42 26.79 6.25
CA TYR A 77 -10.23 27.32 7.32
C TYR A 77 -11.05 28.47 6.75
N VAL A 78 -12.35 28.26 6.60
CA VAL A 78 -13.26 29.20 5.95
C VAL A 78 -14.20 29.79 7.00
N ALA A 79 -14.11 31.10 7.22
CA ALA A 79 -15.07 31.81 8.04
C ALA A 79 -16.42 31.83 7.30
N ASN A 80 -17.41 31.17 7.88
CA ASN A 80 -18.70 30.91 7.27
C ASN A 80 -19.82 31.52 8.12
N ASN A 81 -20.80 32.17 7.49
CA ASN A 81 -21.88 32.84 8.22
C ASN A 81 -22.70 31.87 9.10
N ASP A 82 -23.01 30.70 8.55
CA ASP A 82 -24.00 29.80 9.14
C ASP A 82 -23.33 28.77 10.06
N SER A 83 -22.13 28.30 9.72
CA SER A 83 -21.37 27.34 10.53
C SER A 83 -20.30 27.97 11.43
N GLY A 84 -20.07 29.28 11.34
CA GLY A 84 -18.99 30.00 12.01
C GLY A 84 -17.63 29.74 11.38
N LEU A 85 -17.15 28.48 11.45
CA LEU A 85 -15.89 28.04 10.86
C LEU A 85 -16.07 26.68 10.17
N ALA A 86 -15.86 26.64 8.86
CA ALA A 86 -15.75 25.40 8.10
C ALA A 86 -14.27 25.02 7.94
N VAL A 87 -13.95 23.75 8.18
CA VAL A 87 -12.61 23.18 7.96
C VAL A 87 -12.71 22.18 6.82
N ILE A 88 -12.11 22.52 5.68
CA ILE A 88 -12.20 21.75 4.44
C ILE A 88 -10.84 21.18 4.11
N GLN A 89 -10.76 19.88 3.80
CA GLN A 89 -9.55 19.30 3.25
C GLN A 89 -9.41 19.74 1.78
N VAL A 90 -8.32 20.44 1.47
CA VAL A 90 -8.07 21.04 0.14
C VAL A 90 -6.90 20.43 -0.61
N ARG A 91 -6.20 19.47 0.00
CA ARG A 91 -5.21 18.62 -0.66
C ARG A 91 -5.48 17.16 -0.28
N LYS A 92 -5.72 16.28 -1.27
CA LYS A 92 -5.72 14.84 -1.02
C LYS A 92 -4.29 14.45 -0.72
N ARG A 93 -4.02 13.89 0.46
CA ARG A 93 -2.73 13.26 0.71
C ARG A 93 -2.64 12.04 -0.21
N VAL A 94 -1.58 11.97 -0.99
CA VAL A 94 -1.17 10.71 -1.60
C VAL A 94 -0.74 9.80 -0.45
N ASP A 95 -1.33 8.61 -0.36
CA ASP A 95 -0.87 7.63 0.61
C ASP A 95 0.60 7.32 0.28
N MET A 96 1.46 7.32 1.28
CA MET A 96 2.89 7.00 1.10
C MET A 96 3.23 5.68 1.81
N GLU A 97 2.26 5.10 2.51
CA GLU A 97 2.44 3.83 3.21
C GLU A 97 2.12 2.70 2.25
N ALA A 98 2.99 1.69 2.22
CA ALA A 98 2.69 0.47 1.48
C ALA A 98 1.72 -0.41 2.27
N PRO A 99 0.95 -1.27 1.59
CA PRO A 99 0.12 -2.27 2.25
C PRO A 99 0.92 -3.11 3.25
N ILE A 100 0.28 -3.54 4.33
CA ILE A 100 0.89 -4.39 5.35
C ILE A 100 0.31 -5.79 5.26
N ILE A 101 1.16 -6.81 5.18
CA ILE A 101 0.73 -8.21 5.25
C ILE A 101 0.62 -8.63 6.72
N SER A 102 -0.59 -8.96 7.16
CA SER A 102 -0.90 -9.35 8.53
C SER A 102 -0.82 -10.86 8.76
N ASN A 103 -1.01 -11.67 7.70
CA ASN A 103 -0.85 -13.11 7.75
C ASN A 103 -0.41 -13.66 6.39
N ALA A 104 0.42 -14.70 6.40
CA ALA A 104 0.84 -15.43 5.23
C ALA A 104 1.03 -16.90 5.60
N THR A 105 0.64 -17.80 4.68
CA THR A 105 0.96 -19.23 4.81
C THR A 105 2.48 -19.42 4.87
N SER A 106 2.97 -20.23 5.80
CA SER A 106 4.41 -20.54 5.89
C SER A 106 4.85 -21.50 4.79
N ASP A 107 6.13 -21.44 4.43
CA ASP A 107 6.75 -22.39 3.51
C ASP A 107 6.52 -23.83 3.97
N PHE A 108 6.21 -24.71 3.02
CA PHE A 108 5.89 -26.10 3.32
C PHE A 108 6.34 -27.08 2.24
N THR A 109 6.29 -28.36 2.58
CA THR A 109 6.68 -29.47 1.72
C THR A 109 5.55 -30.48 1.61
N VAL A 110 5.28 -30.96 0.39
CA VAL A 110 4.31 -32.02 0.10
C VAL A 110 4.95 -33.10 -0.77
N GLU A 111 4.39 -34.30 -0.71
CA GLU A 111 4.80 -35.38 -1.61
C GLU A 111 4.11 -35.25 -2.97
N VAL A 112 4.75 -35.77 -4.01
CA VAL A 112 4.18 -35.84 -5.36
C VAL A 112 2.86 -36.61 -5.33
N GLY A 113 1.85 -36.10 -6.05
CA GLY A 113 0.49 -36.63 -6.00
C GLY A 113 -0.38 -36.04 -4.90
N TYR A 114 0.01 -34.90 -4.30
CA TYR A 114 -0.88 -34.11 -3.46
C TYR A 114 -2.15 -33.70 -4.22
N THR A 115 -3.21 -33.44 -3.46
CA THR A 115 -4.45 -32.86 -3.98
C THR A 115 -4.95 -31.76 -3.05
N GLY A 116 -5.53 -30.70 -3.62
CA GLY A 116 -6.28 -29.69 -2.87
C GLY A 116 -5.43 -28.82 -1.94
N GLN A 117 -4.16 -28.60 -2.27
CA GLN A 117 -3.30 -27.71 -1.50
C GLN A 117 -3.58 -26.25 -1.84
N SER A 118 -3.46 -25.37 -0.86
CA SER A 118 -3.68 -23.94 -1.03
C SER A 118 -2.73 -23.12 -0.18
N ILE A 119 -2.53 -21.87 -0.61
CA ILE A 119 -1.79 -20.85 0.10
C ILE A 119 -2.69 -19.63 0.26
N SER A 120 -2.47 -18.90 1.34
CA SER A 120 -3.25 -17.70 1.63
C SER A 120 -2.41 -16.58 2.22
N TRP A 121 -2.89 -15.36 1.97
CA TRP A 121 -2.35 -14.13 2.52
C TRP A 121 -3.48 -13.21 2.96
N THR A 122 -3.22 -12.44 4.00
CA THR A 122 -4.11 -11.39 4.48
C THR A 122 -3.31 -10.11 4.61
N ALA A 123 -3.86 -9.01 4.12
CA ALA A 123 -3.23 -7.69 4.18
C ALA A 123 -4.20 -6.62 4.68
N THR A 124 -3.66 -5.46 5.03
CA THR A 124 -4.36 -4.26 5.46
C THR A 124 -3.70 -3.02 4.87
N ASP A 125 -4.50 -2.06 4.41
CA ASP A 125 -4.08 -0.74 3.94
C ASP A 125 -5.23 0.28 4.13
N THR A 126 -4.93 1.58 4.13
CA THR A 126 -5.97 2.61 4.26
C THR A 126 -6.76 2.82 2.96
N ASN A 127 -6.16 2.53 1.79
CA ASN A 127 -6.73 2.68 0.46
C ASN A 127 -6.39 1.46 -0.43
N PRO A 128 -6.91 0.25 -0.12
CA PRO A 128 -6.59 -0.96 -0.89
C PRO A 128 -7.08 -0.87 -2.35
N ASP A 129 -6.24 -1.30 -3.30
CA ASP A 129 -6.60 -1.41 -4.72
C ASP A 129 -6.59 -2.87 -5.17
N THR A 130 -5.44 -3.37 -5.65
CA THR A 130 -5.35 -4.66 -6.34
C THR A 130 -4.21 -5.54 -5.84
N TYR A 131 -4.33 -6.85 -6.04
CA TYR A 131 -3.24 -7.79 -5.87
C TYR A 131 -2.97 -8.59 -7.14
N THR A 132 -1.75 -9.10 -7.24
CA THR A 132 -1.32 -10.05 -8.27
C THR A 132 -0.64 -11.25 -7.63
N ILE A 133 -0.74 -12.43 -8.25
CA ILE A 133 0.03 -13.61 -7.85
C ILE A 133 0.84 -14.08 -9.05
N GLU A 134 2.13 -14.28 -8.82
CA GLU A 134 3.11 -14.76 -9.80
C GLU A 134 3.69 -16.09 -9.32
N LEU A 135 3.77 -17.08 -10.21
CA LEU A 135 4.64 -18.23 -10.04
C LEU A 135 6.00 -17.90 -10.64
N ILE A 136 7.02 -17.72 -9.79
CA ILE A 136 8.34 -17.25 -10.22
C ILE A 136 8.92 -18.20 -11.29
N GLY A 137 9.27 -17.63 -12.44
CA GLY A 137 9.79 -18.36 -13.61
C GLY A 137 8.74 -18.85 -14.60
N THR A 138 7.45 -18.87 -14.23
CA THR A 138 6.32 -19.18 -15.14
C THR A 138 5.51 -17.93 -15.50
N GLY A 139 5.36 -16.98 -14.57
CA GLY A 139 4.67 -15.71 -14.78
C GLY A 139 3.43 -15.53 -13.92
N ILE A 140 2.60 -14.55 -14.28
CA ILE A 140 1.39 -14.17 -13.54
C ILE A 140 0.34 -15.28 -13.63
N VAL A 141 -0.08 -15.80 -12.47
CA VAL A 141 -1.14 -16.80 -12.34
C VAL A 141 -2.47 -16.19 -11.87
N ILE A 142 -2.42 -15.04 -11.18
CA ILE A 142 -3.59 -14.20 -10.90
C ILE A 142 -3.25 -12.76 -11.28
N SER A 143 -3.99 -12.21 -12.24
CA SER A 143 -3.87 -10.82 -12.66
C SER A 143 -4.55 -9.87 -11.66
N SER A 144 -4.27 -8.58 -11.83
CA SER A 144 -4.81 -7.46 -11.04
C SER A 144 -6.25 -7.67 -10.57
N THR A 145 -6.42 -8.06 -9.31
CA THR A 145 -7.73 -8.39 -8.71
C THR A 145 -7.92 -7.56 -7.44
N PRO A 146 -9.11 -7.00 -7.17
CA PRO A 146 -9.34 -6.22 -5.96
C PRO A 146 -9.12 -7.03 -4.68
N TRP A 147 -8.60 -6.39 -3.63
CA TRP A 147 -8.52 -6.98 -2.30
C TRP A 147 -9.18 -6.08 -1.25
N ALA A 148 -9.57 -6.69 -0.13
CA ALA A 148 -10.19 -6.00 0.99
C ALA A 148 -9.42 -6.27 2.27
N ASN A 149 -9.40 -5.27 3.15
CA ASN A 149 -8.73 -5.36 4.45
C ASN A 149 -9.18 -6.58 5.25
N ASN A 150 -8.20 -7.29 5.83
CA ASN A 150 -8.41 -8.45 6.69
C ASN A 150 -9.18 -9.62 6.03
N THR A 151 -9.36 -9.59 4.72
CA THR A 151 -10.00 -10.69 3.97
C THR A 151 -8.90 -11.59 3.38
N PRO A 152 -8.87 -12.90 3.72
CA PRO A 152 -7.87 -13.79 3.16
C PRO A 152 -8.00 -13.96 1.65
N VAL A 153 -6.92 -13.68 0.93
CA VAL A 153 -6.72 -14.09 -0.46
C VAL A 153 -6.25 -15.55 -0.43
N VAL A 154 -7.01 -16.45 -1.06
CA VAL A 154 -6.68 -17.88 -1.12
C VAL A 154 -6.40 -18.28 -2.55
N TYR A 155 -5.24 -18.88 -2.79
CA TYR A 155 -4.86 -19.46 -4.07
C TYR A 155 -4.77 -20.98 -3.95
N SER A 156 -5.60 -21.68 -4.75
CA SER A 156 -5.55 -23.14 -4.88
C SER A 156 -4.41 -23.53 -5.81
N ILE A 157 -3.43 -24.27 -5.29
CA ILE A 157 -2.31 -24.76 -6.08
C ILE A 157 -2.83 -25.86 -7.00
N PRO A 158 -2.65 -25.77 -8.33
CA PRO A 158 -3.09 -26.82 -9.24
C PRO A 158 -2.41 -28.15 -8.90
N ASP A 159 -3.12 -29.27 -9.09
CA ASP A 159 -2.55 -30.60 -8.87
C ASP A 159 -1.61 -31.01 -10.03
N GLY A 160 -0.78 -32.03 -9.80
CA GLY A 160 0.01 -32.66 -10.88
C GLY A 160 1.36 -32.01 -11.20
N PHE A 161 1.87 -31.14 -10.33
CA PHE A 161 3.24 -30.63 -10.46
C PHE A 161 4.29 -31.73 -10.23
N ALA A 162 5.39 -31.63 -10.97
CA ALA A 162 6.55 -32.50 -10.79
C ALA A 162 7.29 -32.19 -9.47
N PRO A 163 8.14 -33.10 -8.99
CA PRO A 163 9.04 -32.78 -7.88
C PRO A 163 9.90 -31.55 -8.20
N GLY A 164 9.96 -30.61 -7.25
CA GLY A 164 10.62 -29.32 -7.46
C GLY A 164 10.32 -28.31 -6.35
N VAL A 165 10.86 -27.10 -6.52
CA VAL A 165 10.61 -25.96 -5.64
C VAL A 165 9.83 -24.91 -6.42
N TYR A 166 8.67 -24.53 -5.90
CA TYR A 166 7.74 -23.60 -6.52
C TYR A 166 7.55 -22.39 -5.61
N MET A 167 7.91 -21.21 -6.09
CA MET A 167 7.83 -19.97 -5.31
C MET A 167 6.68 -19.11 -5.85
N TYR A 168 5.67 -18.90 -5.01
CA TYR A 168 4.54 -18.04 -5.32
C TYR A 168 4.73 -16.68 -4.67
N LYS A 169 4.77 -15.63 -5.47
CA LYS A 169 4.90 -14.25 -5.02
C LYS A 169 3.56 -13.54 -5.16
N ILE A 170 3.02 -13.06 -4.04
CA ILE A 170 1.90 -12.12 -4.05
C ILE A 170 2.43 -10.69 -4.01
N THR A 171 1.78 -9.77 -4.70
CA THR A 171 2.02 -8.33 -4.59
C THR A 171 0.70 -7.62 -4.37
N PHE A 172 0.54 -6.97 -3.22
CA PHE A 172 -0.57 -6.07 -2.90
C PHE A 172 -0.19 -4.65 -3.32
N THR A 173 -1.12 -3.94 -3.92
CA THR A 173 -0.99 -2.55 -4.38
C THR A 173 -2.17 -1.74 -3.83
N ASP A 174 -1.90 -0.52 -3.40
CA ASP A 174 -2.92 0.44 -2.94
C ASP A 174 -3.36 1.39 -4.10
N GLU A 175 -4.35 2.24 -3.86
CA GLU A 175 -4.83 3.23 -4.84
C GLU A 175 -3.77 4.32 -5.16
N SER A 176 -2.76 4.48 -4.31
CA SER A 176 -1.68 5.46 -4.48
C SER A 176 -0.47 4.87 -5.24
N GLY A 177 -0.50 3.58 -5.57
CA GLY A 177 0.56 2.85 -6.26
C GLY A 177 1.65 2.28 -5.37
N ASN A 178 1.55 2.40 -4.04
CA ASN A 178 2.46 1.73 -3.12
C ASN A 178 2.17 0.23 -3.12
N SER A 179 3.23 -0.57 -2.96
CA SER A 179 3.09 -2.02 -3.02
C SER A 179 3.98 -2.76 -2.03
N LEU A 180 3.49 -3.91 -1.59
CA LEU A 180 4.22 -4.86 -0.76
C LEU A 180 4.09 -6.26 -1.35
N SER A 181 5.19 -7.01 -1.36
CA SER A 181 5.19 -8.40 -1.78
C SER A 181 5.56 -9.37 -0.66
N ASN A 182 5.01 -10.57 -0.72
CA ASN A 182 5.46 -11.72 0.06
C ASN A 182 5.62 -12.94 -0.84
N THR A 183 6.46 -13.88 -0.44
CA THR A 183 6.68 -15.13 -1.17
C THR A 183 6.42 -16.32 -0.25
N VAL A 184 5.77 -17.35 -0.80
CA VAL A 184 5.60 -18.66 -0.17
C VAL A 184 6.25 -19.72 -1.03
N THR A 185 7.11 -20.52 -0.41
CA THR A 185 7.81 -21.63 -1.05
C THR A 185 7.08 -22.95 -0.82
N VAL A 186 6.72 -23.62 -1.90
CA VAL A 186 6.11 -24.95 -1.89
C VAL A 186 7.10 -25.93 -2.48
N THR A 187 7.60 -26.86 -1.65
CA THR A 187 8.50 -27.92 -2.11
C THR A 187 7.71 -29.19 -2.37
N ILE A 188 7.77 -29.71 -3.60
CA ILE A 188 7.18 -30.99 -3.96
C ILE A 188 8.29 -32.02 -3.97
N ARG A 189 8.23 -33.00 -3.07
CA ARG A 189 9.17 -34.10 -3.00
C ARG A 189 8.71 -35.25 -3.87
N GLY A 190 9.67 -35.83 -4.60
CA GLY A 190 9.43 -37.07 -5.33
C GLY A 190 9.56 -38.25 -4.39
N ALA A 191 8.76 -39.29 -4.62
CA ALA A 191 8.99 -40.58 -4.01
C ALA A 191 10.39 -41.06 -4.40
N ILE A 192 11.24 -41.34 -3.41
CA ILE A 192 12.43 -42.17 -3.63
C ILE A 192 11.89 -43.52 -4.11
N PRO A 193 12.24 -44.00 -5.32
CA PRO A 193 11.75 -45.29 -5.77
C PRO A 193 12.28 -46.37 -4.83
N PHE A 194 11.40 -46.98 -4.04
CA PHE A 194 11.70 -48.23 -3.35
C PHE A 194 11.84 -49.35 -4.39
N GLY A 195 12.99 -49.39 -5.05
CA GLY A 195 13.45 -50.57 -5.78
C GLY A 195 14.37 -51.37 -4.87
N ASN A 196 13.84 -52.46 -4.28
CA ASN A 196 14.56 -53.53 -3.58
C ASN A 196 16.05 -53.27 -3.27
N SER A 197 16.35 -52.66 -2.12
CA SER A 197 17.47 -53.05 -1.23
C SER A 197 17.56 -52.14 0.01
N PHE A 198 17.44 -52.79 1.17
CA PHE A 198 17.90 -52.39 2.50
C PHE A 198 17.34 -51.12 3.17
N LEU A 199 16.62 -51.38 4.27
CA LEU A 199 16.39 -50.47 5.38
C LEU A 199 17.69 -49.82 5.87
N ILE A 200 17.73 -48.49 5.92
CA ILE A 200 18.48 -47.78 6.96
C ILE A 200 17.49 -46.81 7.62
N PHE A 201 17.02 -47.19 8.81
CA PHE A 201 16.47 -46.25 9.77
C PHE A 201 17.61 -45.29 10.17
N ILE A 202 17.56 -44.03 9.72
CA ILE A 202 18.27 -42.97 10.43
C ILE A 202 17.30 -42.48 11.51
N GLY A 203 17.37 -43.17 12.64
CA GLY A 203 16.61 -42.85 13.83
C GLY A 203 16.93 -41.45 14.33
N PHE A 204 15.85 -40.74 14.69
CA PHE A 204 15.85 -39.62 15.61
C PHE A 204 16.80 -39.89 16.79
N SER A 205 17.78 -39.01 17.00
CA SER A 205 18.53 -38.99 18.25
C SER A 205 17.73 -38.19 19.28
N VAL A 206 16.96 -38.89 20.10
CA VAL A 206 16.42 -38.40 21.36
C VAL A 206 16.90 -39.33 22.48
N ILE A 207 17.41 -38.71 23.56
CA ILE A 207 17.77 -39.26 24.88
C ILE A 207 19.13 -39.95 24.99
N CYS A 208 20.09 -39.19 25.53
CA CYS A 208 21.28 -39.72 26.17
C CYS A 208 21.00 -39.87 27.67
N LEU A 209 20.76 -41.10 28.14
CA LEU A 209 20.78 -41.45 29.56
C LEU A 209 21.21 -42.92 29.67
N ILE A 210 22.31 -43.19 30.39
CA ILE A 210 22.46 -44.24 31.42
C ILE A 210 23.94 -44.52 31.75
N PHE A 211 24.27 -44.19 33.01
CA PHE A 211 25.11 -44.85 34.02
C PHE A 211 26.48 -45.52 33.69
N ALA A 212 27.53 -44.86 34.20
CA ALA A 212 28.52 -45.32 35.19
C ALA A 212 29.06 -46.77 35.17
N LYS A 213 30.40 -46.92 35.06
CA LYS A 213 31.20 -47.78 35.97
C LYS A 213 32.70 -47.44 36.04
N LYS A 214 33.13 -47.11 37.28
CA LYS A 214 34.43 -47.23 38.00
C LYS A 214 35.79 -47.10 37.29
N ARG A 215 36.54 -46.09 37.79
CA ARG A 215 37.93 -46.09 38.34
C ARG A 215 39.00 -47.02 37.73
N GLN A 216 40.10 -46.41 37.29
CA GLN A 216 41.43 -46.70 37.85
C GLN A 216 42.38 -45.49 37.79
N ILE A 217 43.17 -45.38 38.86
CA ILE A 217 44.21 -44.40 39.19
C ILE A 217 45.54 -44.90 38.64
N VAL A 218 46.39 -44.04 38.03
CA VAL A 218 47.88 -43.97 38.16
C VAL A 218 48.30 -42.58 37.61
N ARG A 219 48.83 -41.62 38.41
CA ARG A 219 50.26 -41.15 38.50
C ARG A 219 51.01 -41.12 37.15
N GLU A 220 51.83 -40.14 36.75
CA GLU A 220 52.88 -39.43 37.49
C GLU A 220 53.54 -38.34 36.59
N SER A 221 54.20 -37.35 37.23
CA SER A 221 55.34 -36.52 36.76
C SER A 221 55.08 -35.48 35.64
N ARG A 222 55.52 -34.22 35.72
CA ARG A 222 56.54 -33.50 36.52
C ARG A 222 56.03 -32.10 36.87
#